data_AF-A0A849TDG3-F1
#
_entry.id   AF-A0A849TDG3-F1
#
_cell.length_a   1.000
_cell.length_b   1.000
_cell.length_c   1.000
_cell.angle_alpha   90.00
_cell.angle_beta   90.00
_cell.angle_gamma   90.00
#
_symmetry.space_group_name_H-M   'P 1'
#
loop_
_entity.id
_entity.type
_entity.pdbx_description
1 polymer ?
#
loop_
_entity_poly.entity_id
_entity_poly.type
_entity_poly.pdbx_seq_one_letter_code
_entity_poly.pdbx_strand_id
1 'polypeptide(L)'
;ACGGSIKVVVETDNVGEHRLRLDKLYHGNYSVSYMDKDFLNGGDYEQIRQAANILKGLIKPGAYVARGEQKCAVSNFKQAIEWLLNEAKRGVSIQRYKGLGEMNPSQLWETTMDVTNRILLKVQIEDAISADEIFTTLMGDVVEPRRAFIEKNALGVKNLDV
;
A
#
# COMPACT_ATOMS: atom_id res chain seq x y z
N ALA A 1 -14.74 7.43 9.29
CA ALA A 1 -14.48 8.34 10.44
C ALA A 1 -13.48 7.66 11.38
N CYS A 2 -12.22 8.08 11.35
CA CYS A 2 -11.15 7.79 12.31
C CYS A 2 -10.07 8.86 12.09
N GLY A 3 -10.49 10.13 12.17
CA GLY A 3 -9.55 11.24 12.14
C GLY A 3 -8.99 11.40 13.55
N GLY A 4 -7.95 10.63 13.89
CA GLY A 4 -7.18 10.91 15.10
C GLY A 4 -6.71 12.35 15.03
N SER A 5 -7.17 13.20 15.95
CA SER A 5 -6.78 14.60 16.01
C SER A 5 -5.28 14.68 16.22
N ILE A 6 -4.57 15.28 15.26
CA ILE A 6 -3.13 15.51 15.36
C ILE A 6 -2.96 16.81 16.15
N LYS A 7 -2.28 16.74 17.30
CA LYS A 7 -1.87 17.93 18.04
C LYS A 7 -0.49 18.34 17.53
N VAL A 8 -0.36 19.59 17.11
CA VAL A 8 0.88 20.16 16.60
C VAL A 8 1.45 21.11 17.65
N VAL A 9 2.71 20.92 18.02
CA VAL A 9 3.43 21.78 18.97
C VAL A 9 4.74 22.21 18.33
N VAL A 10 5.09 23.49 18.47
CA VAL A 10 6.41 23.99 18.08
C VAL A 10 7.34 23.75 19.27
N GLU A 11 8.46 23.09 19.03
CA GLU A 11 9.51 22.91 20.04
C GLU A 11 10.88 23.19 19.43
N THR A 12 11.86 23.38 20.30
CA THR A 12 13.26 23.57 19.91
C THR A 12 14.01 22.29 20.17
N ASP A 13 14.83 21.85 19.22
CA ASP A 13 15.69 20.69 19.39
C ASP A 13 16.90 20.98 20.30
N ASN A 14 17.75 19.98 20.51
CA ASN A 14 18.93 20.09 21.37
C ASN A 14 20.01 21.04 20.79
N VAL A 15 19.91 21.42 19.52
CA VAL A 15 20.85 22.28 18.79
C VAL A 15 20.35 23.73 18.74
N GLY A 16 19.11 23.98 19.17
CA GLY A 16 18.48 25.30 19.15
C GLY A 16 17.64 25.56 17.89
N GLU A 17 17.45 24.58 17.02
CA GLU A 17 16.60 24.72 15.82
C GLU A 17 15.13 24.40 16.14
N HIS A 18 14.22 25.14 15.51
CA HIS A 18 12.78 24.89 15.64
C HIS A 18 12.35 23.66 14.84
N ARG A 19 11.56 22.79 15.47
CA ARG A 19 10.89 21.65 14.83
C ARG A 19 9.43 21.58 15.23
N LEU A 20 8.63 20.94 14.37
CA LEU A 20 7.22 20.68 14.64
C LEU A 20 7.06 19.28 15.21
N ARG A 21 6.56 19.17 16.43
CA ARG A 21 6.15 17.92 17.05
C ARG A 21 4.69 17.63 16.70
N LEU A 22 4.47 16.46 16.10
CA LEU A 22 3.17 15.92 15.71
C LEU A 22 2.81 14.77 16.65
N ASP A 23 1.82 15.03 17.50
CA ASP A 23 1.30 14.04 18.42
C ASP A 23 0.00 13.46 17.88
N LYS A 24 -0.03 12.15 17.64
CA LYS A 24 -1.18 11.43 17.09
C LYS A 24 -1.59 10.28 18.01
N LEU A 25 -2.80 10.35 18.55
CA LEU A 25 -3.42 9.21 19.24
C LEU A 25 -4.15 8.33 18.23
N TYR A 26 -3.75 7.07 18.14
CA TYR A 26 -4.37 6.09 17.24
C TYR A 26 -4.64 4.79 17.99
N HIS A 27 -5.92 4.44 18.18
CA HIS A 27 -6.37 3.25 18.92
C HIS A 27 -5.70 3.08 20.29
N GLY A 28 -5.59 4.18 21.05
CA GLY A 28 -4.94 4.18 22.37
C GLY A 28 -3.41 4.28 22.35
N ASN A 29 -2.77 4.11 21.19
CA ASN A 29 -1.32 4.28 21.04
C ASN A 29 -0.96 5.73 20.72
N TYR A 30 0.00 6.29 21.45
CA TYR A 30 0.54 7.62 21.18
C TYR A 30 1.71 7.51 20.21
N SER A 31 1.54 8.05 19.01
CA SER A 31 2.63 8.18 18.04
C SER A 31 3.09 9.63 17.99
N VAL A 32 4.39 9.81 18.19
CA VAL A 32 5.05 11.11 18.12
C VAL A 32 5.91 11.12 16.87
N SER A 33 5.75 12.13 16.05
CA SER A 33 6.58 12.35 14.87
C SER A 33 7.09 13.79 14.87
N TYR A 34 8.23 14.03 14.22
CA TYR A 34 8.81 15.36 14.12
C TYR A 34 8.92 15.75 12.65
N MET A 35 8.62 17.02 12.34
CA MET A 35 9.04 17.65 11.09
C MET A 35 10.12 18.67 11.44
N ASP A 36 11.35 18.30 11.12
CA ASP A 36 12.53 19.13 11.29
C ASP A 36 12.95 19.77 9.95
N LYS A 37 14.00 20.57 10.02
CA LYS A 37 14.57 21.25 8.85
C LYS A 37 15.13 20.27 7.83
N ASP A 38 15.68 19.14 8.29
CA ASP A 38 16.25 18.11 7.42
C ASP A 38 15.15 17.45 6.59
N PHE A 39 14.00 17.14 7.18
CA PHE A 39 12.83 16.64 6.46
C PHE A 39 12.34 17.66 5.41
N LEU A 40 12.22 18.94 5.78
CA LEU A 40 11.77 20.00 4.87
C LEU A 40 12.74 20.24 3.69
N ASN A 41 14.03 19.96 3.88
CA ASN A 41 15.05 20.02 2.84
C ASN A 41 15.28 18.67 2.14
N GLY A 42 14.61 17.61 2.61
CA GLY A 42 14.73 16.26 2.09
C GLY A 42 14.11 16.13 0.69
N GLY A 43 14.66 15.19 -0.10
CA GLY A 43 14.15 14.90 -1.44
C GLY A 43 12.69 14.46 -1.44
N ASP A 44 12.25 13.72 -0.43
CA ASP A 44 10.87 13.26 -0.31
C ASP A 44 9.88 14.44 -0.14
N TYR A 45 10.21 15.40 0.73
CA TYR A 45 9.38 16.59 0.90
C TYR A 45 9.34 17.44 -0.36
N GLU A 46 10.46 17.51 -1.09
CA GLU A 46 10.49 18.21 -2.37
C GLU A 46 9.53 17.60 -3.39
N GLN A 47 9.44 16.26 -3.49
CA GLN A 47 8.46 15.58 -4.34
C GLN A 47 7.02 15.91 -3.93
N ILE A 48 6.73 15.89 -2.62
CA ILE A 48 5.41 16.25 -2.08
C ILE A 48 5.07 17.71 -2.45
N ARG A 49 6.03 18.63 -2.30
CA ARG A 49 5.86 20.04 -2.62
C ARG A 49 5.61 20.28 -4.10
N GLN A 50 6.34 19.59 -4.98
CA GLN A 50 6.14 19.67 -6.44
C GLN A 50 4.74 19.17 -6.82
N ALA A 51 4.32 18.02 -6.32
CA ALA A 51 2.97 17.50 -6.55
C ALA A 51 1.89 18.45 -6.02
N ALA A 52 2.08 19.00 -4.81
CA ALA A 52 1.15 19.96 -4.23
C ALA A 52 1.02 21.23 -5.08
N ASN A 53 2.14 21.75 -5.60
CA ASN A 53 2.15 22.93 -6.47
C ASN A 53 1.41 22.69 -7.79
N ILE A 54 1.56 21.51 -8.39
CA ILE A 54 0.83 21.14 -9.61
C ILE A 54 -0.67 21.11 -9.35
N LEU A 55 -1.09 20.54 -8.22
CA LEU A 55 -2.52 20.37 -7.91
C LEU A 55 -3.19 21.65 -7.36
N LYS A 56 -2.41 22.58 -6.82
CA LYS A 56 -2.92 23.79 -6.15
C LYS A 56 -3.70 24.66 -7.15
N GLY A 57 -4.96 24.92 -6.82
CA GLY A 57 -5.82 25.83 -7.59
C GLY A 57 -6.42 25.25 -8.88
N LEU A 58 -6.14 23.99 -9.22
CA LEU A 58 -6.75 23.34 -10.38
C LEU A 58 -8.23 23.01 -10.16
N ILE A 59 -8.64 22.67 -8.93
CA ILE A 59 -10.05 22.46 -8.58
C ILE A 59 -10.63 23.76 -8.05
N LYS A 60 -11.68 24.24 -8.72
CA LYS A 60 -12.41 25.46 -8.38
C LYS A 60 -13.82 25.13 -7.87
N PRO A 61 -14.51 26.07 -7.19
CA PRO A 61 -15.90 25.88 -6.80
C PRO A 61 -16.77 25.52 -8.02
N GLY A 62 -17.58 24.48 -7.90
CA GLY A 62 -18.41 23.95 -8.99
C GLY A 62 -17.71 22.94 -9.91
N ALA A 63 -16.47 22.53 -9.60
CA ALA A 63 -15.81 21.46 -10.33
C ALA A 63 -16.58 20.13 -10.23
N TYR A 64 -16.62 19.40 -11.33
CA TYR A 64 -17.18 18.06 -11.40
C TYR A 64 -16.25 17.14 -12.19
N VAL A 65 -16.35 15.85 -11.89
CA VAL A 65 -15.72 14.78 -12.65
C VAL A 65 -16.79 14.02 -13.42
N ALA A 66 -16.48 13.53 -14.61
CA ALA A 66 -17.41 12.87 -15.50
C ALA A 66 -16.79 11.64 -16.15
N ARG A 67 -17.59 10.59 -16.33
CA ARG A 67 -17.23 9.40 -17.10
C ARG A 67 -18.47 8.87 -17.81
N GLY A 68 -18.42 8.87 -19.16
CA GLY A 68 -19.60 8.60 -19.97
C GLY A 68 -20.72 9.59 -19.64
N GLU A 69 -21.90 9.07 -19.31
CA GLU A 69 -23.08 9.86 -18.98
C GLU A 69 -23.13 10.31 -17.50
N GLN A 70 -22.33 9.69 -16.62
CA GLN A 70 -22.35 9.97 -15.19
C GLN A 70 -21.43 11.15 -14.84
N LYS A 71 -21.91 12.01 -13.92
CA LYS A 71 -21.17 13.18 -13.42
C LYS A 71 -21.33 13.31 -11.91
N CYS A 72 -20.27 13.77 -11.24
CA CYS A 72 -20.28 14.02 -9.80
C CYS A 72 -19.52 15.31 -9.47
N ALA A 73 -20.12 16.17 -8.65
CA ALA A 73 -19.45 17.34 -8.11
C ALA A 73 -18.37 16.94 -7.11
N VAL A 74 -17.19 17.56 -7.20
CA VAL A 74 -16.02 17.19 -6.39
C VAL A 74 -15.38 18.42 -5.78
N SER A 75 -14.89 18.26 -4.55
CA SER A 75 -14.25 19.33 -3.78
C SER A 75 -12.72 19.24 -3.77
N ASN A 76 -12.16 18.08 -4.06
CA ASN A 76 -10.73 17.83 -4.06
C ASN A 76 -10.35 16.67 -5.00
N PHE A 77 -9.06 16.55 -5.33
CA PHE A 77 -8.57 15.55 -6.28
C PHE A 77 -8.74 14.12 -5.78
N LYS A 78 -8.58 13.90 -4.46
CA LYS A 78 -8.78 12.58 -3.87
C LYS A 78 -10.20 12.08 -4.14
N GLN A 79 -11.22 12.91 -3.90
CA GLN A 79 -12.61 12.58 -4.17
C GLN A 79 -12.86 12.28 -5.65
N ALA A 80 -12.26 13.06 -6.56
CA ALA A 80 -12.37 12.84 -8.00
C ALA A 80 -11.77 11.50 -8.44
N ILE A 81 -10.59 11.16 -7.94
CA ILE A 81 -9.91 9.89 -8.25
C ILE A 81 -10.67 8.71 -7.66
N GLU A 82 -11.10 8.79 -6.39
CA GLU A 82 -11.89 7.74 -5.74
C GLU A 82 -13.20 7.48 -6.49
N TRP A 83 -13.89 8.55 -6.92
CA TRP A 83 -15.10 8.43 -7.72
C TRP A 83 -14.81 7.77 -9.08
N LEU A 84 -13.77 8.20 -9.80
CA LEU A 84 -13.39 7.61 -11.08
C LEU A 84 -13.02 6.12 -10.97
N LEU A 85 -12.29 5.74 -9.92
CA LEU A 85 -11.90 4.35 -9.67
C LEU A 85 -13.12 3.48 -9.31
N ASN A 86 -14.05 4.00 -8.52
CA ASN A 86 -15.29 3.29 -8.20
C ASN A 86 -16.17 3.12 -9.43
N GLU A 87 -16.29 4.17 -10.24
CA GLU A 87 -17.02 4.12 -11.50
C GLU A 87 -16.35 3.15 -12.50
N ALA A 88 -15.02 3.03 -12.47
CA ALA A 88 -14.28 2.04 -13.26
C ALA A 88 -14.56 0.59 -12.86
N LYS A 89 -14.74 0.35 -11.57
CA LYS A 89 -15.04 -0.98 -11.02
C LYS A 89 -16.52 -1.32 -11.14
N ARG A 90 -17.39 -0.35 -11.41
CA ARG A 90 -18.83 -0.56 -11.52
C ARG A 90 -19.15 -1.51 -12.66
N GLY A 91 -19.84 -2.61 -12.34
CA GLY A 91 -20.19 -3.65 -13.31
C GLY A 91 -19.09 -4.66 -13.62
N VAL A 92 -17.90 -4.51 -13.03
CA VAL A 92 -16.82 -5.50 -13.15
C VAL A 92 -16.85 -6.42 -11.94
N SER A 93 -17.03 -7.72 -12.19
CA SER A 93 -16.79 -8.74 -11.17
C SER A 93 -15.31 -9.11 -11.17
N ILE A 94 -14.67 -9.10 -10.00
CA ILE A 94 -13.27 -9.47 -9.84
C ILE A 94 -13.22 -10.80 -9.11
N GLN A 95 -12.69 -11.82 -9.77
CA GLN A 95 -12.44 -13.13 -9.16
C GLN A 95 -10.93 -13.32 -8.99
N ARG A 96 -10.52 -13.68 -7.77
CA ARG A 96 -9.15 -14.03 -7.44
C ARG A 96 -9.07 -15.53 -7.22
N TYR A 97 -8.30 -16.21 -8.07
CA TYR A 97 -8.03 -17.64 -7.93
C TYR A 97 -7.00 -17.86 -6.81
N LYS A 98 -7.38 -18.58 -5.75
CA LYS A 98 -6.48 -18.93 -4.65
C LYS A 98 -5.84 -20.31 -4.83
N GLY A 99 -6.48 -21.19 -5.60
CA GLY A 99 -5.94 -22.47 -6.04
C GLY A 99 -6.22 -22.78 -7.51
N LEU A 100 -5.44 -23.69 -8.08
CA LEU A 100 -5.64 -24.14 -9.47
C LEU A 100 -6.99 -24.86 -9.67
N GLY A 101 -7.52 -25.50 -8.63
CA GLY A 101 -8.81 -26.18 -8.67
C GLY A 101 -10.04 -25.27 -8.73
N GLU A 102 -9.86 -23.95 -8.57
CA GLU A 102 -10.95 -22.97 -8.75
C GLU A 102 -11.20 -22.62 -10.23
N MET A 103 -10.30 -23.06 -11.11
CA MET A 103 -10.39 -22.85 -12.56
C MET A 103 -11.01 -24.06 -13.25
N ASN A 104 -11.82 -23.81 -14.28
CA ASN A 104 -12.23 -24.86 -15.19
C ASN A 104 -11.04 -25.34 -16.05
N PRO A 105 -11.01 -26.61 -16.52
CA PRO A 105 -9.89 -27.13 -17.29
C PRO A 105 -9.51 -26.32 -18.54
N SER A 106 -10.49 -25.75 -19.25
CA SER A 106 -10.23 -24.86 -20.41
C SER A 106 -9.50 -23.58 -20.00
N GLN A 107 -9.93 -22.95 -18.90
CA GLN A 107 -9.29 -21.74 -18.38
C GLN A 107 -7.86 -22.01 -17.91
N LEU A 108 -7.63 -23.14 -17.22
CA LEU A 108 -6.29 -23.53 -16.80
C LEU A 108 -5.36 -23.75 -18.01
N TRP A 109 -5.88 -24.39 -19.06
CA TRP A 109 -5.13 -24.60 -20.28
C TRP A 109 -4.74 -23.27 -20.95
N GLU A 110 -5.73 -22.41 -21.21
CA GLU A 110 -5.55 -21.13 -21.90
C GLU A 110 -4.63 -20.17 -21.14
N THR A 111 -4.74 -20.12 -19.81
CA THR A 111 -4.00 -19.15 -18.99
C THR A 111 -2.62 -19.64 -18.57
N THR A 112 -2.45 -20.93 -18.32
CA THR A 112 -1.26 -21.46 -17.63
C THR A 112 -0.46 -22.45 -18.48
N MET A 113 -1.10 -23.21 -19.38
CA MET A 113 -0.43 -24.31 -20.09
C MET A 113 -0.08 -23.97 -21.55
N ASP A 114 -0.90 -23.15 -22.22
CA ASP A 114 -0.71 -22.75 -23.61
C ASP A 114 0.62 -22.01 -23.79
N VAL A 115 1.46 -22.50 -24.71
CA VAL A 115 2.80 -21.94 -25.00
C VAL A 115 2.73 -20.47 -25.40
N THR A 116 1.63 -20.04 -26.02
CA THR A 116 1.48 -18.66 -26.50
C THR A 116 1.14 -17.67 -25.38
N ASN A 117 0.45 -18.13 -24.34
CA ASN A 117 -0.08 -17.26 -23.27
C ASN A 117 0.57 -17.50 -21.90
N ARG A 118 1.22 -18.65 -21.70
CA ARG A 118 1.79 -19.03 -20.40
C ARG A 118 2.94 -18.12 -20.00
N ILE A 119 3.02 -17.85 -18.71
CA ILE A 119 4.13 -17.15 -18.07
C ILE A 119 4.89 -18.17 -17.24
N LEU A 120 6.15 -18.44 -17.60
CA LEU A 120 7.02 -19.36 -16.86
C LEU A 120 8.08 -18.59 -16.08
N LEU A 121 8.37 -19.06 -14.88
CA LEU A 121 9.48 -18.58 -14.05
C LEU A 121 10.60 -19.64 -14.07
N LYS A 122 11.83 -19.22 -14.40
CA LYS A 122 12.99 -20.11 -14.40
C LYS A 122 13.68 -20.06 -13.03
N VAL A 123 13.66 -21.18 -12.32
CA VAL A 123 14.30 -21.35 -11.01
C VAL A 123 15.82 -21.33 -11.16
N GLN A 124 16.50 -20.56 -10.31
CA GLN A 124 17.96 -20.55 -10.17
C GLN A 124 18.44 -21.37 -8.97
N ILE A 125 19.75 -21.58 -8.85
CA ILE A 125 20.34 -22.35 -7.75
C ILE A 125 20.08 -21.62 -6.41
N GLU A 126 20.14 -20.29 -6.42
CA GLU A 126 19.90 -19.44 -5.25
C GLU A 126 18.48 -19.59 -4.71
N ASP A 127 17.49 -19.76 -5.59
CA ASP A 127 16.10 -20.00 -5.21
C ASP A 127 15.96 -21.35 -4.48
N ALA A 128 16.67 -22.38 -4.96
CA ALA A 128 16.64 -23.71 -4.34
C ALA A 128 17.26 -23.71 -2.94
N ILE A 129 18.39 -23.00 -2.76
CA ILE A 129 19.03 -22.81 -1.45
C ILE A 129 18.07 -22.07 -0.50
N SER A 130 17.48 -20.97 -0.97
CA SER A 130 16.53 -20.17 -0.17
C SER A 130 15.30 -21.00 0.23
N ALA A 131 14.79 -21.85 -0.66
CA ALA A 131 13.67 -22.73 -0.37
C ALA A 131 14.02 -23.78 0.70
N ASP A 132 15.22 -24.36 0.66
CA ASP A 132 15.69 -25.34 1.65
C ASP A 132 15.88 -24.71 3.04
N GLU A 133 16.42 -23.48 3.10
CA GLU A 133 16.55 -22.73 4.35
C GLU A 133 15.18 -22.43 4.98
N ILE A 134 14.21 -21.98 4.18
CA ILE A 134 12.83 -21.74 4.64
C ILE A 134 12.19 -23.04 5.10
N PHE A 135 12.35 -24.12 4.34
CA PHE A 135 11.80 -25.43 4.68
C PHE A 135 12.38 -25.93 6.02
N THR A 136 13.70 -25.88 6.19
CA THR A 136 14.38 -26.27 7.43
C THR A 136 13.96 -25.40 8.60
N THR A 137 13.79 -24.08 8.40
CA THR A 137 13.34 -23.17 9.46
C THR A 137 11.89 -23.48 9.89
N LEU A 138 11.00 -23.78 8.94
CA LEU A 138 9.59 -24.02 9.22
C LEU A 138 9.28 -25.45 9.68
N MET A 139 10.02 -26.43 9.19
CA MET A 139 9.77 -27.86 9.42
C MET A 139 10.80 -28.53 10.33
N GLY A 140 11.91 -27.86 10.65
CA GLY A 140 12.93 -28.38 11.56
C GLY A 140 12.47 -28.42 13.02
N ASP A 141 13.18 -29.18 13.84
CA ASP A 141 12.77 -29.48 15.23
C ASP A 141 12.89 -28.29 16.19
N VAL A 142 13.65 -27.25 15.81
CA VAL A 142 13.91 -26.10 16.68
C VAL A 142 12.76 -25.09 16.59
N VAL A 143 12.10 -24.86 17.72
CA VAL A 143 10.88 -24.02 17.79
C VAL A 143 11.19 -22.52 17.65
N GLU A 144 12.31 -22.04 18.18
CA GLU A 144 12.55 -20.58 18.26
C GLU A 144 12.80 -19.90 16.91
N PRO A 145 13.60 -20.48 15.99
CA PRO A 145 13.73 -19.96 14.62
C PRO A 145 12.38 -19.91 13.89
N ARG A 146 11.55 -20.94 14.07
CA ARG A 146 10.21 -21.00 13.49
C ARG A 146 9.32 -19.88 14.03
N ARG A 147 9.30 -19.66 15.35
CA ARG A 147 8.49 -18.61 15.98
C ARG A 147 8.91 -17.22 15.50
N ALA A 148 10.21 -16.94 15.52
CA ALA A 148 10.74 -15.65 15.06
C ALA A 148 10.42 -15.39 13.58
N PHE A 149 10.49 -16.42 12.74
CA PHE A 149 10.11 -16.32 11.32
C PHE A 149 8.63 -15.95 11.14
N ILE A 150 7.72 -16.61 11.88
CA ILE A 150 6.28 -16.33 11.80
C ILE A 150 5.99 -14.90 12.27
N GLU A 151 6.52 -14.48 13.42
CA GLU A 151 6.29 -13.15 13.99
C GLU A 151 6.79 -12.02 13.08
N LYS A 152 8.01 -12.16 12.53
CA LYS A 152 8.58 -11.17 11.60
C LYS A 152 7.74 -11.00 10.34
N ASN A 153 7.18 -12.10 9.82
CA ASN A 153 6.44 -12.08 8.56
C ASN A 153 4.92 -11.88 8.74
N ALA A 154 4.39 -11.98 9.96
CA ALA A 154 2.96 -11.88 10.26
C ALA A 154 2.33 -10.58 9.75
N LEU A 155 3.02 -9.45 9.88
CA LEU A 155 2.54 -8.13 9.42
C LEU A 155 2.74 -7.90 7.91
N GLY A 156 3.54 -8.74 7.26
CA GLY A 156 3.82 -8.66 5.82
C GLY A 156 2.67 -9.23 4.97
N VAL A 157 1.77 -10.00 5.58
CA VAL A 157 0.69 -10.64 4.83
C VAL A 157 -0.47 -9.68 4.61
N LYS A 158 -0.55 -9.13 3.39
CA LYS A 158 -1.65 -8.25 2.96
C LYS A 158 -2.89 -9.01 2.47
N ASN A 159 -2.78 -10.33 2.30
CA ASN A 159 -3.70 -11.14 1.52
C ASN A 159 -4.04 -12.48 2.21
N LEU A 160 -4.26 -12.47 3.53
CA LEU A 160 -4.86 -13.61 4.23
C LEU A 160 -6.39 -13.56 4.03
N ASP A 161 -7.04 -14.72 3.97
CA ASP A 161 -8.47 -14.89 3.66
C ASP A 161 -9.41 -13.89 4.39
N VAL A 162 -10.08 -13.06 3.59
CA VAL A 162 -11.42 -12.51 3.84
C VAL A 162 -12.31 -12.95 2.68
#